data_AF-A0A8C0LQP7-F1
#
_entry.id   AF-A0A8C0LQP7-F1
#
_cell.length_a   1.000
_cell.length_b   1.000
_cell.length_c   1.000
_cell.angle_alpha   90.00
_cell.angle_beta   90.00
_cell.angle_gamma   90.00
#
_symmetry.space_group_name_H-M   'P 1'
#
loop_
_entity.id
_entity.type
_entity.pdbx_description
1 polymer ?
#
loop_
_entity_poly.entity_id
_entity_poly.type
_entity_poly.pdbx_seq_one_letter_code
_entity_poly.pdbx_strand_id
1 'polypeptide(L)'
;MFLKSKKKLEEGHSSAVAAHYNELQEVGLEKRSQSRIFYLRNFNNWMKSVIIDIADVSVKQCQQRYEDMKNRCRDNEYIFSAEFVTADCSKELLINKFHDTETCFDICSCQFVCHYSFESYEQADMMLRNACERLSPGGYFIGTTPNSFELIRRLEASETESFGNEIYTVKFQKKGDYPLFGCKCDFNLEGVVDVPEFLVYFPLLNEMAKKYNMKLVYKKTFLEFYEEKIKHNENKMLLK
;
A
#
# COMPACT_ATOMS: atom_id res chain seq x y z
N MET A 1 -20.02 9.26 -28.41
CA MET A 1 -21.24 9.72 -27.71
C MET A 1 -22.07 8.47 -27.43
N PHE A 2 -22.27 8.10 -26.17
CA PHE A 2 -22.93 6.84 -25.79
C PHE A 2 -23.83 7.05 -24.56
N LEU A 3 -25.02 6.46 -24.63
CA LEU A 3 -26.05 6.49 -23.59
C LEU A 3 -25.63 5.61 -22.41
N LYS A 4 -25.79 6.12 -21.18
CA LYS A 4 -25.36 5.47 -19.94
C LYS A 4 -26.45 4.50 -19.47
N SER A 5 -26.17 3.20 -19.56
CA SER A 5 -26.91 2.18 -18.81
C SER A 5 -26.66 2.37 -17.31
N LYS A 6 -27.74 2.34 -16.50
CA LYS A 6 -27.64 2.33 -15.03
C LYS A 6 -26.99 1.01 -14.60
N LYS A 7 -25.71 1.05 -14.21
CA LYS A 7 -25.09 -0.04 -13.44
C LYS A 7 -25.76 -0.10 -12.06
N LYS A 8 -26.28 -1.28 -11.70
CA LYS A 8 -26.58 -1.68 -10.33
C LYS A 8 -25.31 -1.45 -9.49
N LEU A 9 -25.43 -0.80 -8.32
CA LEU A 9 -24.36 -0.79 -7.32
C LEU A 9 -24.23 -2.22 -6.78
N GLU A 10 -23.21 -2.94 -7.22
CA GLU A 10 -22.61 -4.00 -6.39
C GLU A 10 -21.75 -3.31 -5.33
N GLU A 11 -21.87 -3.72 -4.07
CA GLU A 11 -20.97 -3.31 -2.99
C GLU A 11 -19.53 -3.71 -3.40
N GLY A 12 -18.72 -2.71 -3.77
CA GLY A 12 -17.40 -2.96 -4.34
C GLY A 12 -16.36 -3.39 -3.30
N HIS A 13 -15.32 -4.12 -3.73
CA HIS A 13 -14.25 -4.64 -2.87
C HIS A 13 -13.57 -3.59 -1.99
N SER A 14 -13.45 -2.35 -2.47
CA SER A 14 -12.94 -1.23 -1.66
C SER A 14 -13.70 -1.05 -0.33
N SER A 15 -15.01 -1.31 -0.30
CA SER A 15 -15.81 -1.20 0.92
C SER A 15 -15.45 -2.29 1.93
N ALA A 16 -15.13 -3.50 1.48
CA ALA A 16 -14.68 -4.58 2.35
C ALA A 16 -13.30 -4.27 2.94
N VAL A 17 -12.38 -3.72 2.13
CA VAL A 17 -11.07 -3.26 2.60
C VAL A 17 -11.23 -2.16 3.66
N ALA A 18 -12.05 -1.14 3.38
CA ALA A 18 -12.31 -0.06 4.32
C ALA A 18 -12.93 -0.57 5.63
N ALA A 19 -13.91 -1.48 5.55
CA ALA A 19 -14.55 -2.09 6.72
C ALA A 19 -13.53 -2.86 7.58
N HIS A 20 -12.72 -3.72 6.97
CA HIS A 20 -11.68 -4.48 7.68
C HIS A 20 -10.72 -3.58 8.45
N TYR A 21 -10.17 -2.56 7.79
CA TYR A 21 -9.24 -1.63 8.44
C TYR A 21 -9.92 -0.72 9.48
N ASN A 22 -11.21 -0.45 9.35
CA ASN A 22 -11.98 0.25 10.37
C ASN A 22 -12.26 -0.61 11.62
N GLU A 23 -12.35 -1.93 11.48
CA GLU A 23 -12.61 -2.88 12.57
C GLU A 23 -11.34 -3.25 13.36
N LEU A 24 -10.16 -3.06 12.78
CA LEU A 24 -8.88 -3.32 13.46
C LEU A 24 -8.71 -2.43 14.70
N GLN A 25 -8.76 -3.06 15.88
CA GLN A 25 -8.53 -2.39 17.14
C GLN A 25 -7.05 -2.00 17.31
N GLU A 26 -6.83 -0.77 17.76
CA GLU A 26 -5.49 -0.28 18.08
C GLU A 26 -4.95 -1.01 19.32
N VAL A 27 -3.82 -1.69 19.17
CA VAL A 27 -3.19 -2.47 20.26
C VAL A 27 -2.42 -1.61 21.29
N GLY A 28 -2.61 -0.30 21.29
CA GLY A 28 -1.96 0.65 22.21
C GLY A 28 -0.46 0.86 21.95
N LEU A 29 0.12 1.86 22.61
CA LEU A 29 1.55 2.20 22.48
C LEU A 29 2.47 1.11 23.03
N GLU A 30 2.08 0.38 24.07
CA GLU A 30 2.90 -0.67 24.71
C GLU A 30 3.14 -1.87 23.80
N LYS A 31 2.12 -2.40 23.12
CA LYS A 31 2.36 -3.50 22.15
C LYS A 31 3.16 -3.02 20.94
N ARG A 32 3.06 -1.74 20.57
CA ARG A 32 3.86 -1.17 19.47
C ARG A 32 5.29 -0.84 19.87
N SER A 33 5.57 -0.49 21.13
CA SER A 33 6.96 -0.32 21.61
C SER A 33 7.73 -1.64 21.68
N GLN A 34 7.02 -2.76 21.70
CA GLN A 34 7.60 -4.10 21.51
C GLN A 34 7.95 -4.41 20.05
N SER A 35 7.51 -3.58 19.09
CA SER A 35 7.86 -3.76 17.69
C SER A 35 9.33 -3.43 17.46
N ARG A 36 10.06 -4.33 16.80
CA ARG A 36 11.48 -4.14 16.46
C ARG A 36 11.74 -2.90 15.60
N ILE A 37 10.71 -2.37 14.93
CA ILE A 37 10.79 -1.15 14.12
C ILE A 37 10.40 0.13 14.88
N PHE A 38 10.12 0.04 16.19
CA PHE A 38 9.68 1.18 17.01
C PHE A 38 10.66 2.37 16.96
N TYR A 39 11.96 2.10 16.81
CA TYR A 39 13.03 3.10 16.74
C TYR A 39 13.34 3.63 15.33
N LEU A 40 12.61 3.22 14.28
CA LEU A 40 12.76 3.78 12.92
C LEU A 40 12.21 5.23 12.78
N ARG A 41 12.14 5.97 13.89
CA ARG A 41 11.47 7.29 14.02
C ARG A 41 12.25 8.48 13.50
N ASN A 42 13.39 8.30 12.83
CA ASN A 42 14.20 9.42 12.37
C ASN A 42 14.18 9.57 10.84
N PHE A 43 13.01 9.84 10.28
CA PHE A 43 12.90 10.50 8.96
C PHE A 43 13.19 11.99 9.14
N ASN A 44 14.43 12.33 9.52
CA ASN A 44 14.80 13.62 10.08
C ASN A 44 14.82 14.82 9.11
N ASN A 45 14.16 14.77 7.95
CA ASN A 45 14.16 15.87 6.96
C ASN A 45 12.88 15.97 6.11
N TRP A 46 11.78 15.32 6.49
CA TRP A 46 10.52 15.49 5.73
C TRP A 46 9.97 16.89 5.96
N MET A 47 9.55 17.59 4.90
CA MET A 47 8.96 18.93 5.01
C MET A 47 7.43 18.87 5.13
N LYS A 48 6.81 18.01 4.32
CA LYS A 48 5.35 17.81 4.25
C LYS A 48 5.04 16.34 3.98
N SER A 49 3.93 15.85 4.54
CA SER A 49 3.37 14.53 4.26
C SER A 49 1.86 14.65 4.01
N VAL A 50 1.36 13.92 3.01
CA VAL A 50 -0.08 13.73 2.79
C VAL A 50 -0.37 12.25 2.97
N ILE A 51 -1.10 11.91 4.04
CA ILE A 51 -1.41 10.54 4.40
C ILE A 51 -2.84 10.24 3.95
N ILE A 52 -3.00 9.15 3.19
CA ILE A 52 -4.25 8.81 2.52
C ILE A 52 -4.56 7.35 2.79
N ASP A 53 -5.79 7.10 3.24
CA ASP A 53 -6.32 5.75 3.40
C ASP A 53 -7.81 5.75 3.03
N ILE A 54 -8.34 4.61 2.65
CA ILE A 54 -9.76 4.45 2.37
C ILE A 54 -10.57 4.33 3.68
N ALA A 55 -9.95 3.81 4.75
CA ALA A 55 -10.56 3.61 6.04
C ALA A 55 -10.45 4.89 6.91
N ASP A 56 -11.58 5.58 7.12
CA ASP A 56 -11.66 6.81 7.91
C ASP A 56 -11.09 6.64 9.34
N VAL A 57 -11.34 5.48 9.96
CA VAL A 57 -10.80 5.18 11.30
C VAL A 57 -9.28 5.09 11.26
N SER A 58 -8.71 4.48 10.22
CA SER A 58 -7.25 4.38 10.05
C SER A 58 -6.61 5.76 9.80
N VAL A 59 -7.27 6.64 9.04
CA VAL A 59 -6.85 8.03 8.86
C VAL A 59 -6.86 8.78 10.19
N LYS A 60 -7.94 8.70 10.96
CA LYS A 60 -8.05 9.34 12.29
C LYS A 60 -7.02 8.82 13.29
N GLN A 61 -6.78 7.51 13.31
CA GLN A 61 -5.72 6.91 14.12
C GLN A 61 -4.33 7.39 13.69
N CYS A 62 -4.09 7.57 12.39
CA CYS A 62 -2.85 8.15 11.89
C CYS A 62 -2.69 9.61 12.33
N GLN A 63 -3.76 10.40 12.25
CA GLN A 63 -3.77 11.78 12.72
C GLN A 63 -3.46 11.87 14.22
N GLN A 64 -4.09 11.03 15.05
CA GLN A 64 -3.81 11.01 16.49
C GLN A 64 -2.34 10.67 16.78
N ARG A 65 -1.76 9.68 16.08
CA ARG A 65 -0.33 9.34 16.23
C ARG A 65 0.60 10.51 15.88
N TYR A 66 0.25 11.27 14.84
CA TYR A 66 1.00 12.45 14.45
C TYR A 66 0.90 13.56 15.51
N GLU A 67 -0.30 13.84 16.03
CA GLU A 67 -0.48 14.83 17.11
C GLU A 67 0.24 14.41 18.39
N ASP A 68 0.22 13.12 18.75
CA ASP A 68 0.99 12.60 19.89
C ASP A 68 2.50 12.79 19.71
N MET A 69 3.02 12.66 18.49
CA MET A 69 4.42 12.94 18.18
C MET A 69 4.72 14.43 18.28
N LYS A 70 3.87 15.26 17.68
CA LYS A 70 3.98 16.73 17.70
C LYS A 70 3.96 17.29 19.12
N ASN A 71 3.09 16.76 19.98
CA ASN A 71 2.98 17.17 21.39
C ASN A 71 4.17 16.73 22.25
N ARG A 72 4.98 15.78 21.78
CA ARG A 72 6.22 15.32 22.47
C ARG A 72 7.47 16.01 21.94
N CYS A 73 7.42 16.63 20.77
CA CYS A 73 8.54 17.39 20.22
C CYS A 73 8.92 18.53 21.19
N ARG A 74 10.21 18.67 21.45
CA ARG A 74 10.73 19.83 22.21
C ARG A 74 10.59 21.10 21.37
N ASP A 75 10.61 22.28 22.00
CA ASP A 75 10.43 23.58 21.32
C ASP A 75 11.35 23.82 20.11
N ASN A 76 12.48 23.12 20.02
CA ASN A 76 13.46 23.22 18.92
C ASN A 76 13.46 22.02 17.96
N GLU A 77 12.59 21.02 18.14
CA GLU A 77 12.47 19.87 17.25
C GLU A 77 11.43 20.15 16.17
N TYR A 78 11.89 20.20 14.93
CA TYR A 78 11.01 20.35 13.78
C TYR A 78 10.23 19.05 13.52
N ILE A 79 8.93 19.19 13.25
CA ILE A 79 8.07 18.13 12.73
C ILE A 79 7.47 18.58 11.40
N PHE A 80 7.41 17.66 10.43
CA PHE A 80 6.85 17.91 9.10
C PHE A 80 5.38 18.34 9.18
N SER A 81 4.90 19.15 8.23
CA SER A 81 3.45 19.42 8.13
C SER A 81 2.72 18.18 7.60
N ALA A 82 1.60 17.81 8.20
CA ALA A 82 0.81 16.65 7.76
C ALA A 82 -0.60 17.04 7.30
N GLU A 83 -1.07 16.40 6.24
CA GLU A 83 -2.44 16.43 5.75
C GLU A 83 -3.00 15.00 5.73
N PHE A 84 -4.26 14.83 6.11
CA PHE A 84 -4.89 13.52 6.29
C PHE A 84 -6.15 13.45 5.42
N VAL A 85 -6.22 12.48 4.52
CA VAL A 85 -7.29 12.38 3.52
C VAL A 85 -7.90 10.98 3.55
N THR A 86 -9.22 10.92 3.75
CA THR A 86 -9.99 9.69 3.57
C THR A 86 -10.49 9.62 2.13
N ALA A 87 -9.96 8.70 1.32
CA ALA A 87 -10.34 8.54 -0.09
C ALA A 87 -10.01 7.15 -0.64
N ASP A 88 -10.82 6.67 -1.59
CA ASP A 88 -10.47 5.49 -2.40
C ASP A 88 -9.53 5.91 -3.54
N CYS A 89 -8.22 5.74 -3.35
CA CYS A 89 -7.19 6.06 -4.34
C CYS A 89 -7.33 5.30 -5.67
N SER A 90 -8.14 4.24 -5.73
CA SER A 90 -8.42 3.49 -6.95
C SER A 90 -9.65 4.02 -7.72
N LYS A 91 -10.48 4.84 -7.10
CA LYS A 91 -11.74 5.35 -7.72
C LYS A 91 -11.85 6.87 -7.76
N GLU A 92 -11.09 7.55 -6.90
CA GLU A 92 -11.14 9.00 -6.76
C GLU A 92 -9.82 9.64 -7.22
N LEU A 93 -9.90 10.83 -7.81
CA LEU A 93 -8.73 11.62 -8.17
C LEU A 93 -8.29 12.47 -6.97
N LEU A 94 -7.13 12.18 -6.39
CA LEU A 94 -6.70 12.74 -5.11
C LEU A 94 -6.36 14.23 -5.17
N ILE A 95 -5.99 14.76 -6.35
CA ILE A 95 -5.72 16.19 -6.52
C ILE A 95 -6.90 17.07 -6.11
N ASN A 96 -8.12 16.57 -6.26
CA ASN A 96 -9.34 17.29 -5.90
C ASN A 96 -9.65 17.24 -4.39
N LYS A 97 -8.86 16.48 -3.62
CA LYS A 97 -9.01 16.28 -2.17
C LYS A 97 -7.91 17.00 -1.38
N PHE A 98 -6.82 17.38 -2.04
CA PHE A 98 -5.74 18.10 -1.40
C PHE A 98 -6.15 19.55 -1.09
N HIS A 99 -5.67 20.07 0.04
CA HIS A 99 -5.82 21.47 0.41
C HIS A 99 -5.20 22.41 -0.64
N ASP A 100 -4.07 22.00 -1.22
CA ASP A 100 -3.39 22.70 -2.31
C ASP A 100 -3.30 21.81 -3.55
N THR A 101 -4.09 22.15 -4.57
CA THR A 101 -4.17 21.43 -5.85
C THR A 101 -2.92 21.58 -6.71
N GLU A 102 -2.00 22.49 -6.36
CA GLU A 102 -0.69 22.63 -7.01
C GLU A 102 0.40 21.82 -6.31
N THR A 103 0.08 21.12 -5.21
CA THR A 103 1.05 20.27 -4.48
C THR A 103 1.75 19.30 -5.43
N CYS A 104 3.08 19.24 -5.34
CA CYS A 104 3.93 18.23 -5.94
C CYS A 104 4.67 17.45 -4.84
N PHE A 105 5.11 16.24 -5.16
CA PHE A 105 5.79 15.35 -4.23
C PHE A 105 7.15 14.91 -4.78
N ASP A 106 8.12 14.79 -3.88
CA ASP A 106 9.40 14.14 -4.21
C ASP A 106 9.32 12.62 -4.06
N ILE A 107 8.43 12.12 -3.20
CA ILE A 107 8.22 10.69 -2.93
C ILE A 107 6.73 10.41 -2.79
N CYS A 108 6.27 9.35 -3.46
CA CYS A 108 5.01 8.69 -3.19
C CYS A 108 5.31 7.27 -2.68
N SER A 109 4.70 6.87 -1.57
CA SER A 109 4.96 5.59 -0.91
C SER A 109 3.69 4.76 -0.74
N CYS A 110 3.56 3.65 -1.46
CA CYS A 110 2.47 2.69 -1.33
C CYS A 110 2.95 1.37 -0.72
N GLN A 111 2.84 1.23 0.60
CA GLN A 111 3.31 0.05 1.33
C GLN A 111 2.15 -0.94 1.53
N PHE A 112 2.21 -2.11 0.87
CA PHE A 112 1.17 -3.15 0.93
C PHE A 112 -0.23 -2.64 0.51
N VAL A 113 -0.28 -1.80 -0.53
CA VAL A 113 -1.55 -1.21 -1.00
C VAL A 113 -1.86 -1.54 -2.46
N CYS A 114 -0.85 -1.54 -3.33
CA CYS A 114 -1.10 -1.52 -4.78
C CYS A 114 -1.99 -2.66 -5.28
N HIS A 115 -1.87 -3.84 -4.69
CA HIS A 115 -2.64 -5.04 -5.07
C HIS A 115 -4.15 -4.89 -4.90
N TYR A 116 -4.65 -4.06 -3.98
CA TYR A 116 -6.10 -3.82 -3.84
C TYR A 116 -6.70 -3.14 -5.08
N SER A 117 -5.90 -2.38 -5.84
CA SER A 117 -6.38 -1.66 -7.03
C SER A 117 -6.47 -2.52 -8.29
N PHE A 118 -5.92 -3.74 -8.30
CA PHE A 118 -5.86 -4.60 -9.49
C PHE A 118 -7.16 -5.39 -9.76
N GLU A 119 -8.27 -5.00 -9.13
CA GLU A 119 -9.61 -5.48 -9.45
C GLU A 119 -9.97 -5.25 -10.93
N SER A 120 -9.65 -4.07 -11.45
CA SER A 120 -9.89 -3.65 -12.83
C SER A 120 -8.75 -2.78 -13.36
N TYR A 121 -8.67 -2.64 -14.68
CA TYR A 121 -7.69 -1.74 -15.31
C TYR A 121 -7.89 -0.29 -14.85
N GLU A 122 -9.14 0.17 -14.80
CA GLU A 122 -9.50 1.54 -14.42
C GLU A 122 -9.04 1.87 -13.01
N GLN A 123 -9.20 0.93 -12.08
CA GLN A 123 -8.78 1.10 -10.69
C GLN A 123 -7.27 1.12 -10.53
N ALA A 124 -6.56 0.20 -11.18
CA ALA A 124 -5.11 0.13 -11.14
C ALA A 124 -4.46 1.37 -11.82
N ASP A 125 -5.05 1.84 -12.92
CA ASP A 125 -4.61 3.04 -13.62
C ASP A 125 -4.86 4.31 -12.80
N MET A 126 -6.01 4.43 -12.11
CA MET A 126 -6.29 5.55 -11.22
C MET A 126 -5.35 5.58 -10.01
N MET A 127 -5.06 4.42 -9.40
CA MET A 127 -4.09 4.33 -8.30
C MET A 127 -2.70 4.80 -8.76
N LEU A 128 -2.23 4.32 -9.91
CA LEU A 128 -0.95 4.73 -10.48
C LEU A 128 -0.92 6.21 -10.86
N ARG A 129 -2.03 6.73 -11.41
CA ARG A 129 -2.19 8.14 -11.70
C ARG A 129 -1.98 8.98 -10.45
N ASN A 130 -2.74 8.68 -9.41
CA ASN A 130 -2.65 9.38 -8.13
C ASN A 130 -1.24 9.30 -7.51
N ALA A 131 -0.57 8.15 -7.65
CA ALA A 131 0.77 7.95 -7.11
C ALA A 131 1.86 8.70 -7.90
N CYS A 132 1.71 8.83 -9.23
CA CYS A 132 2.78 9.27 -10.11
C CYS A 132 2.59 10.66 -10.71
N GLU A 133 1.34 11.12 -10.95
CA GLU A 133 1.09 12.34 -11.74
C GLU A 133 1.58 13.64 -11.06
N ARG A 134 1.69 13.63 -9.73
CA ARG A 134 2.16 14.76 -8.91
C ARG A 134 3.61 14.58 -8.45
N LEU A 135 4.32 13.59 -8.94
CA LEU A 135 5.76 13.49 -8.67
C LEU A 135 6.50 14.54 -9.50
N SER A 136 7.33 15.34 -8.82
CA SER A 136 8.27 16.24 -9.49
C SER A 136 9.24 15.41 -10.36
N PRO A 137 9.78 15.97 -11.46
CA PRO A 137 10.84 15.30 -12.21
C PRO A 137 12.01 14.89 -11.31
N GLY A 138 12.33 13.59 -11.28
CA GLY A 138 13.34 13.03 -10.36
C GLY A 138 12.76 12.47 -9.05
N GLY A 139 11.46 12.63 -8.80
CA GLY A 139 10.77 12.03 -7.67
C GLY A 139 10.58 10.52 -7.81
N TYR A 140 10.30 9.86 -6.70
CA TYR A 140 10.24 8.40 -6.60
C TYR A 140 8.86 7.90 -6.21
N PHE A 141 8.36 6.93 -6.98
CA PHE A 141 7.30 6.04 -6.53
C PHE A 141 7.93 4.79 -5.91
N ILE A 142 7.70 4.57 -4.61
CA ILE A 142 8.19 3.40 -3.87
C ILE A 142 7.01 2.61 -3.30
N GLY A 143 7.19 1.30 -3.14
CA GLY A 143 6.14 0.48 -2.57
C GLY A 143 6.49 -1.00 -2.44
N THR A 144 5.57 -1.72 -1.81
CA THR A 144 5.63 -3.17 -1.62
C THR A 144 4.33 -3.80 -2.09
N THR A 145 4.42 -4.94 -2.77
CA THR A 145 3.27 -5.71 -3.23
C THR A 145 3.64 -7.20 -3.31
N PRO A 146 2.69 -8.14 -3.18
CA PRO A 146 2.98 -9.56 -3.32
C PRO A 146 3.67 -9.90 -4.64
N ASN A 147 4.60 -10.85 -4.60
CA ASN A 147 5.31 -11.31 -5.79
C ASN A 147 4.45 -12.36 -6.53
N SER A 148 3.85 -11.98 -7.65
CA SER A 148 2.98 -12.87 -8.43
C SER A 148 3.64 -14.20 -8.80
N PHE A 149 4.94 -14.20 -9.15
CA PHE A 149 5.65 -15.44 -9.49
C PHE A 149 5.72 -16.41 -8.32
N GLU A 150 5.93 -15.90 -7.10
CA GLU A 150 5.99 -16.75 -5.90
C GLU A 150 4.62 -17.27 -5.50
N LEU A 151 3.58 -16.42 -5.59
CA LEU A 151 2.20 -16.83 -5.31
C LEU A 151 1.77 -17.94 -6.27
N ILE A 152 1.96 -17.75 -7.57
CA ILE A 152 1.59 -18.76 -8.57
C ILE A 152 2.44 -20.02 -8.41
N ARG A 153 3.75 -19.91 -8.14
CA ARG A 153 4.60 -21.10 -7.90
C ARG A 153 4.06 -21.96 -6.75
N ARG A 154 3.66 -21.35 -5.63
CA ARG A 154 3.11 -22.07 -4.48
C ARG A 154 1.72 -22.64 -4.77
N LEU A 155 0.87 -21.88 -5.44
CA LEU A 155 -0.45 -22.35 -5.86
C LEU A 155 -0.35 -23.54 -6.81
N GLU A 156 0.56 -23.50 -7.78
CA GLU A 156 0.75 -24.59 -8.74
C GLU A 156 1.29 -25.86 -8.07
N ALA A 157 2.11 -25.72 -7.04
CA ALA A 157 2.58 -26.84 -6.23
C ALA A 157 1.52 -27.42 -5.27
N SER A 158 0.46 -26.69 -4.96
CA SER A 158 -0.63 -27.17 -4.10
C SER A 158 -1.59 -28.09 -4.87
N GLU A 159 -2.17 -29.08 -4.18
CA GLU A 159 -3.23 -29.93 -4.72
C GLU A 159 -4.58 -29.19 -4.84
N THR A 160 -4.74 -28.07 -4.13
CA THR A 160 -5.99 -27.29 -4.07
C THR A 160 -5.75 -25.84 -4.50
N GLU A 161 -6.80 -25.02 -4.53
CA GLU A 161 -6.71 -23.57 -4.74
C GLU A 161 -6.17 -22.80 -3.53
N SER A 162 -5.76 -23.50 -2.46
CA SER A 162 -5.23 -22.91 -1.24
C SER A 162 -3.82 -23.40 -0.94
N PHE A 163 -2.98 -22.52 -0.39
CA PHE A 163 -1.67 -22.87 0.16
C PHE A 163 -1.34 -21.97 1.34
N GLY A 164 -0.43 -22.41 2.21
CA GLY A 164 -0.12 -21.65 3.42
C GLY A 164 0.71 -22.44 4.42
N ASN A 165 0.73 -21.95 5.65
CA ASN A 165 1.23 -22.65 6.83
C ASN A 165 0.40 -22.22 8.05
N GLU A 166 0.86 -22.54 9.26
CA GLU A 166 0.19 -22.18 10.51
C GLU A 166 0.02 -20.68 10.75
N ILE A 167 0.78 -19.82 10.06
CA ILE A 167 0.77 -18.35 10.25
C ILE A 167 -0.08 -17.63 9.20
N TYR A 168 -0.09 -18.13 7.96
CA TYR A 168 -0.80 -17.48 6.85
C TYR A 168 -1.41 -18.50 5.91
N THR A 169 -2.52 -18.13 5.27
CA THR A 169 -3.16 -18.90 4.21
C THR A 169 -3.51 -17.99 3.04
N VAL A 170 -3.28 -18.47 1.82
CA VAL A 170 -3.70 -17.79 0.59
C VAL A 170 -4.62 -18.72 -0.17
N LYS A 171 -5.80 -18.23 -0.55
CA LYS A 171 -6.80 -18.96 -1.31
C LYS A 171 -7.15 -18.22 -2.60
N PHE A 172 -6.91 -18.86 -3.74
CA PHE A 172 -7.32 -18.33 -5.04
C PHE A 172 -8.76 -18.76 -5.36
N GLN A 173 -9.47 -17.93 -6.13
CA GLN A 173 -10.81 -18.30 -6.61
C GLN A 173 -10.75 -19.44 -7.64
N LYS A 174 -9.69 -19.47 -8.46
CA LYS A 174 -9.49 -20.47 -9.52
C LYS A 174 -8.01 -20.64 -9.83
N LYS A 175 -7.56 -21.89 -9.94
CA LYS A 175 -6.21 -22.28 -10.36
C LYS A 175 -6.14 -22.43 -11.89
N GLY A 176 -5.00 -22.10 -12.48
CA GLY A 176 -4.71 -22.21 -13.92
C GLY A 176 -5.27 -21.08 -14.79
N ASP A 177 -5.92 -20.08 -14.19
CA ASP A 177 -6.49 -18.92 -14.89
C ASP A 177 -6.13 -17.64 -14.13
N TYR A 178 -5.16 -16.90 -14.67
CA TYR A 178 -4.54 -15.76 -14.00
C TYR A 178 -4.66 -14.50 -14.85
N PRO A 179 -5.87 -13.89 -14.93
CA PRO A 179 -6.07 -12.69 -15.70
C PRO A 179 -5.23 -11.53 -15.14
N LEU A 180 -4.85 -10.60 -16.03
CA LEU A 180 -4.02 -9.44 -15.68
C LEU A 180 -4.68 -8.50 -14.65
N PHE A 181 -6.01 -8.48 -14.61
CA PHE A 181 -6.83 -7.75 -13.65
C PHE A 181 -7.94 -8.67 -13.14
N GLY A 182 -8.41 -8.44 -11.92
CA GLY A 182 -9.50 -9.21 -11.31
C GLY A 182 -9.10 -10.62 -10.86
N CYS A 183 -7.81 -10.99 -10.92
CA CYS A 183 -7.31 -12.25 -10.39
C CYS A 183 -7.30 -12.19 -8.86
N LYS A 184 -8.44 -12.53 -8.26
CA LYS A 184 -8.70 -12.41 -6.82
C LYS A 184 -8.12 -13.58 -6.02
N CYS A 185 -7.47 -13.24 -4.91
CA CYS A 185 -7.08 -14.19 -3.87
C CYS A 185 -7.42 -13.62 -2.49
N ASP A 186 -7.88 -14.49 -1.60
CA ASP A 186 -8.10 -14.14 -0.20
C ASP A 186 -6.79 -14.40 0.55
N PHE A 187 -6.19 -13.35 1.12
CA PHE A 187 -4.96 -13.43 1.90
C PHE A 187 -5.31 -13.33 3.38
N ASN A 188 -5.08 -14.41 4.11
CA ASN A 188 -5.30 -14.47 5.54
C ASN A 188 -3.95 -14.52 6.27
N LEU A 189 -3.74 -13.57 7.17
CA LEU A 189 -2.63 -13.57 8.12
C LEU A 189 -3.21 -13.50 9.52
N GLU A 190 -2.88 -14.46 10.36
CA GLU A 190 -3.48 -14.63 11.69
C GLU A 190 -3.43 -13.32 12.48
N GLY A 191 -4.62 -12.76 12.77
CA GLY A 191 -4.79 -11.54 13.57
C GLY A 191 -4.42 -10.22 12.87
N VAL A 192 -4.23 -10.20 11.55
CA VAL A 192 -3.78 -9.00 10.83
C VAL A 192 -4.66 -8.62 9.62
N VAL A 193 -4.87 -9.53 8.68
CA VAL A 193 -5.53 -9.24 7.40
C VAL A 193 -6.42 -10.41 6.99
N ASP A 194 -7.65 -10.11 6.58
CA ASP A 194 -8.59 -11.08 6.00
C ASP A 194 -9.47 -10.37 4.93
N VAL A 195 -8.81 -9.75 3.95
CA VAL A 195 -9.48 -9.04 2.84
C VAL A 195 -9.05 -9.59 1.49
N PRO A 196 -9.94 -9.50 0.49
CA PRO A 196 -9.60 -9.91 -0.85
C PRO A 196 -8.53 -9.00 -1.46
N GLU A 197 -7.48 -9.63 -1.99
CA GLU A 197 -6.40 -8.99 -2.74
C GLU A 197 -6.47 -9.41 -4.21
N PHE A 198 -5.74 -8.69 -5.07
CA PHE A 198 -5.61 -9.04 -6.48
C PHE A 198 -4.15 -9.26 -6.87
N LEU A 199 -3.92 -10.27 -7.71
CA LEU A 199 -2.60 -10.63 -8.20
C LEU A 199 -2.00 -9.49 -9.03
N VAL A 200 -0.82 -9.01 -8.63
CA VAL A 200 -0.08 -7.97 -9.35
C VAL A 200 1.05 -8.58 -10.17
N TYR A 201 0.84 -8.74 -11.47
CA TYR A 201 1.92 -9.10 -12.38
C TYR A 201 2.87 -7.91 -12.56
N PHE A 202 4.05 -7.96 -11.94
CA PHE A 202 4.95 -6.79 -11.88
C PHE A 202 5.33 -6.21 -13.26
N PRO A 203 5.57 -7.00 -14.33
CA PRO A 203 5.81 -6.44 -15.66
C PRO A 203 4.64 -5.58 -16.17
N LEU A 204 3.39 -5.97 -15.89
CA LEU A 204 2.22 -5.14 -16.21
C LEU A 204 2.22 -3.84 -15.41
N LEU A 205 2.46 -3.89 -14.08
CA LEU A 205 2.58 -2.70 -13.24
C LEU A 205 3.63 -1.73 -13.80
N ASN A 206 4.79 -2.26 -14.20
CA ASN A 206 5.87 -1.48 -14.82
C ASN A 206 5.45 -0.86 -16.16
N GLU A 207 4.77 -1.61 -17.04
CA GLU A 207 4.26 -1.06 -18.30
C GLU A 207 3.22 0.05 -18.07
N MET A 208 2.29 -0.13 -17.13
CA MET A 208 1.28 0.89 -16.80
C MET A 208 1.92 2.16 -16.25
N ALA A 209 2.95 2.04 -15.40
CA ALA A 209 3.64 3.19 -14.82
C ALA A 209 4.33 4.07 -15.87
N LYS A 210 4.72 3.53 -17.03
CA LYS A 210 5.32 4.30 -18.14
C LYS A 210 4.37 5.38 -18.67
N LYS A 211 3.04 5.17 -18.59
CA LYS A 211 2.03 6.18 -18.96
C LYS A 211 2.21 7.50 -18.20
N TYR A 212 2.75 7.42 -16.98
CA TYR A 212 3.01 8.57 -16.10
C TYR A 212 4.49 8.98 -16.10
N ASN A 213 5.21 8.68 -17.19
CA ASN A 213 6.64 8.98 -17.37
C ASN A 213 7.57 8.34 -16.33
N MET A 214 7.13 7.29 -15.66
CA MET A 214 7.95 6.57 -14.69
C MET A 214 8.90 5.59 -15.38
N LYS A 215 10.08 5.41 -14.79
CA LYS A 215 11.06 4.39 -15.18
C LYS A 215 11.43 3.56 -13.97
N LEU A 216 11.45 2.25 -14.12
CA LEU A 216 11.83 1.35 -13.05
C LEU A 216 13.29 1.56 -12.63
N VAL A 217 13.51 1.86 -11.35
CA VAL A 217 14.85 1.96 -10.77
C VAL A 217 15.33 0.58 -10.32
N TYR A 218 14.56 -0.13 -9.51
CA TYR A 218 14.81 -1.53 -9.16
C TYR A 218 13.53 -2.23 -8.71
N LYS A 219 13.55 -3.57 -8.78
CA LYS A 219 12.57 -4.46 -8.15
C LYS A 219 13.33 -5.59 -7.47
N LYS A 220 13.05 -5.80 -6.17
CA LYS A 220 13.68 -6.84 -5.34
C LYS A 220 12.62 -7.54 -4.52
N THR A 221 12.76 -8.84 -4.34
CA THR A 221 12.03 -9.60 -3.31
C THR A 221 12.52 -9.16 -1.93
N PHE A 222 11.73 -9.45 -0.89
CA PHE A 222 12.13 -9.12 0.49
C PHE A 222 13.42 -9.83 0.90
N LEU A 223 13.63 -11.08 0.44
CA LEU A 223 14.86 -11.82 0.70
C LEU A 223 16.07 -11.13 0.06
N GLU A 224 16.01 -10.83 -1.24
CA GLU A 224 17.10 -10.12 -1.95
C GLU A 224 17.38 -8.75 -1.32
N PHE A 225 16.33 -8.02 -0.95
CA PHE A 225 16.48 -6.72 -0.29
C PHE A 225 17.16 -6.85 1.08
N TYR A 226 16.74 -7.83 1.89
CA TYR A 226 17.36 -8.13 3.19
C TYR A 226 18.83 -8.51 3.02
N GLU A 227 19.14 -9.49 2.17
CA GLU A 227 20.50 -9.99 1.96
C GLU A 227 21.44 -8.89 1.44
N GLU A 228 20.94 -7.97 0.63
CA GLU A 228 21.71 -6.81 0.19
C GLU A 228 21.89 -5.79 1.32
N LYS A 229 20.80 -5.36 1.97
CA LYS A 229 20.84 -4.23 2.90
C LYS A 229 21.48 -4.58 4.24
N ILE A 230 21.42 -5.83 4.68
CA ILE A 230 22.02 -6.29 5.95
C ILE A 230 23.56 -6.28 5.91
N LYS A 231 24.17 -6.17 4.72
CA LYS A 231 25.63 -6.01 4.56
C LYS A 231 26.14 -4.70 5.13
N HIS A 232 25.30 -3.68 5.24
CA HIS A 232 25.64 -2.42 5.89
C HIS A 232 25.44 -2.56 7.41
N ASN A 233 26.51 -2.29 8.17
CA ASN A 233 26.50 -2.44 9.62
C ASN A 233 25.41 -1.60 10.31
N GLU A 234 25.15 -0.38 9.83
CA GLU A 234 24.08 0.48 10.36
C GLU A 234 22.71 -0.19 10.25
N ASN A 235 22.35 -0.71 9.07
CA ASN A 235 21.09 -1.43 8.85
C ASN A 235 21.00 -2.69 9.73
N LYS A 236 22.12 -3.40 9.90
CA LYS A 236 22.20 -4.57 10.77
C LYS A 236 21.97 -4.22 12.23
N MET A 237 22.44 -3.05 12.68
CA MET A 237 22.16 -2.57 14.04
C MET A 237 20.71 -2.12 14.20
N LEU A 238 20.10 -1.51 13.17
CA LEU A 238 18.70 -1.09 13.21
C LEU A 238 17.70 -2.25 13.27
N LEU A 239 18.08 -3.44 12.80
CA LEU A 239 17.22 -4.63 12.80
C LEU A 239 17.31 -5.47 14.09
N LYS A 240 18.40 -5.31 14.85
CA LYS A 240 18.66 -6.07 16.09
C LYS A 240 17.86 -5.52 17.26
#